data_AF-A0AAW9I7Z8-F1
#
_entry.id   AF-A0AAW9I7Z8-F1
#
_cell.length_a   1.000
_cell.length_b   1.000
_cell.length_c   1.000
_cell.angle_alpha   90.00
_cell.angle_beta   90.00
_cell.angle_gamma   90.00
#
_symmetry.space_group_name_H-M   'P 1'
#
loop_
_entity.id
_entity.type
_entity.pdbx_description
1 polymer ?
#
loop_
_entity_poly.entity_id
_entity_poly.type
_entity_poly.pdbx_seq_one_letter_code
_entity_poly.pdbx_strand_id
1 'polypeptide(L)'
;MSLDLILDPSNDKFKDECGVFGVYVNKPMDVASMTYYGLYALQHRGQESAGIAVANGETVDIHKGMGLITEAFSKTDLDKLKGFAAIGHVRYSTSGDTRIENAQPLLSKTKLGSIAMAHNGTLVNADVIRELLEDGGHVFHTSIDSEVIANLIARGAKKGIERAIFDAIQAIRGSFAMVILTENKLIGVRDPHGIRPLCLGKIEERYVLSSESCALDSIGAELVRD
;
A
#
# COMPACT_ATOMS: atom_id res chain seq x y z
N MET A 1 -23.70 7.65 -39.93
CA MET A 1 -23.14 8.06 -38.63
C MET A 1 -23.14 6.81 -37.79
N SER A 2 -22.00 6.10 -37.73
CA SER A 2 -21.90 4.76 -37.15
C SER A 2 -22.06 4.83 -35.63
N LEU A 3 -22.79 3.85 -35.09
CA LEU A 3 -23.14 3.70 -33.67
C LEU A 3 -21.95 3.24 -32.80
N ASP A 4 -20.76 3.06 -33.40
CA ASP A 4 -19.57 2.45 -32.79
C ASP A 4 -18.72 3.42 -31.96
N LEU A 5 -19.21 4.64 -31.68
CA LEU A 5 -18.45 5.67 -30.96
C LEU A 5 -18.95 5.99 -29.55
N ILE A 6 -19.95 5.26 -29.03
CA ILE A 6 -20.56 5.60 -27.73
C ILE A 6 -20.07 4.70 -26.59
N LEU A 7 -19.58 3.49 -26.87
CA LEU A 7 -19.11 2.56 -25.85
C LEU A 7 -17.83 1.86 -26.34
N ASP A 8 -16.70 2.24 -25.77
CA ASP A 8 -15.46 1.46 -25.87
C ASP A 8 -15.54 0.31 -24.86
N PRO A 9 -15.71 -0.96 -25.29
CA PRO A 9 -15.81 -2.10 -24.37
C PRO A 9 -14.55 -2.33 -23.54
N SER A 10 -13.41 -1.72 -23.92
CA SER A 10 -12.19 -1.76 -23.11
C SER A 10 -12.23 -0.79 -21.93
N ASN A 11 -13.08 0.25 -22.00
CA ASN A 11 -13.26 1.28 -20.98
C ASN A 11 -14.51 1.03 -20.10
N ASP A 12 -15.33 0.02 -20.44
CA ASP A 12 -16.54 -0.43 -19.73
C ASP A 12 -16.25 -1.53 -18.69
N LYS A 13 -15.00 -1.66 -18.26
CA LYS A 13 -14.61 -2.51 -17.13
C LYS A 13 -14.53 -1.66 -15.87
N PHE A 14 -14.97 -2.22 -14.74
CA PHE A 14 -14.59 -1.69 -13.43
C PHE A 14 -13.07 -1.52 -13.40
N LYS A 15 -12.59 -0.27 -13.28
CA LYS A 15 -11.17 0.03 -13.17
C LYS A 15 -10.74 -0.36 -11.77
N ASP A 16 -10.28 -1.59 -11.62
CA ASP A 16 -9.76 -2.09 -10.35
C ASP A 16 -8.51 -1.30 -10.01
N GLU A 17 -8.62 -0.54 -8.93
CA GLU A 17 -7.50 0.17 -8.34
C GLU A 17 -6.48 -0.82 -7.75
N CYS A 18 -5.30 -0.26 -7.47
CA CYS A 18 -4.12 -0.91 -6.93
C CYS A 18 -4.37 -2.05 -5.92
N GLY A 19 -3.50 -3.06 -5.94
CA GLY A 19 -3.49 -4.13 -4.93
C GLY A 19 -2.59 -3.77 -3.76
N VAL A 20 -3.08 -3.95 -2.53
CA VAL A 20 -2.27 -3.87 -1.30
C VAL A 20 -2.22 -5.22 -0.60
N PHE A 21 -1.07 -5.53 -0.02
CA PHE A 21 -0.85 -6.75 0.74
C PHE A 21 0.01 -6.45 1.97
N GLY A 22 -0.24 -7.12 3.09
CA GLY A 22 0.58 -7.03 4.29
C GLY A 22 0.62 -8.35 5.04
N VAL A 23 1.75 -8.69 5.63
CA VAL A 23 1.90 -9.88 6.47
C VAL A 23 2.70 -9.54 7.72
N TYR A 24 2.27 -10.08 8.86
CA TYR A 24 2.99 -10.02 10.13
C TYR A 24 3.14 -11.42 10.69
N VAL A 25 4.37 -11.76 11.08
CA VAL A 25 4.71 -13.05 11.70
C VAL A 25 5.37 -12.83 13.06
N ASN A 26 5.10 -13.74 14.00
CA ASN A 26 5.72 -13.75 15.33
C ASN A 26 6.92 -14.72 15.43
N LYS A 27 7.27 -15.40 14.33
CA LYS A 27 8.39 -16.34 14.21
C LYS A 27 9.12 -16.08 12.89
N PRO A 28 10.44 -16.33 12.79
CA PRO A 28 11.20 -16.11 11.57
C PRO A 28 10.60 -16.80 10.36
N MET A 29 10.37 -16.03 9.29
CA MET A 29 9.77 -16.51 8.04
C MET A 29 10.19 -15.66 6.86
N ASP A 30 10.06 -16.21 5.66
CA ASP A 30 10.26 -15.45 4.43
C ASP A 30 9.05 -14.58 4.07
N VAL A 31 8.86 -13.50 4.82
CA VAL A 31 7.78 -12.52 4.61
C VAL A 31 7.87 -11.81 3.26
N ALA A 32 9.08 -11.69 2.69
CA ALA A 32 9.28 -11.10 1.37
C ALA A 32 8.69 -12.00 0.27
N SER A 33 9.01 -13.29 0.29
CA SER A 33 8.43 -14.26 -0.66
C SER A 33 6.91 -14.40 -0.49
N MET A 34 6.41 -14.41 0.75
CA MET A 34 4.95 -14.41 0.99
C MET A 34 4.29 -13.17 0.38
N THR A 35 4.87 -12.00 0.58
CA THR A 35 4.36 -10.75 -0.01
C THR A 35 4.44 -10.79 -1.53
N TYR A 36 5.51 -11.31 -2.11
CA TYR A 36 5.66 -11.50 -3.55
C TYR A 36 4.53 -12.35 -4.14
N TYR A 37 4.24 -13.53 -3.56
CA TYR A 37 3.17 -14.41 -4.05
C TYR A 37 1.77 -13.86 -3.78
N GLY A 38 1.57 -13.12 -2.69
CA GLY A 38 0.36 -12.36 -2.44
C GLY A 38 0.13 -11.30 -3.53
N LEU A 39 1.16 -10.50 -3.85
CA LEU A 39 1.08 -9.51 -4.92
C LEU A 39 0.95 -10.11 -6.31
N TYR A 40 1.56 -11.26 -6.57
CA TYR A 40 1.38 -12.00 -7.82
C TYR A 40 -0.10 -12.39 -8.02
N ALA A 41 -0.78 -12.83 -6.96
CA ALA A 41 -2.21 -13.11 -7.00
C ALA A 41 -3.08 -11.84 -7.14
N LEU A 42 -2.55 -10.67 -6.78
CA LEU A 42 -3.20 -9.36 -6.99
C LEU A 42 -2.76 -8.66 -8.29
N GLN A 43 -1.96 -9.29 -9.15
CA GLN A 43 -1.35 -8.63 -10.32
C GLN A 43 -2.39 -8.04 -11.30
N HIS A 44 -3.62 -8.57 -11.30
CA HIS A 44 -4.73 -8.01 -12.09
C HIS A 44 -5.17 -6.61 -11.63
N ARG A 45 -4.80 -6.18 -10.42
CA ARG A 45 -5.09 -4.86 -9.86
C ARG A 45 -4.09 -3.77 -10.23
N GLY A 46 -3.04 -4.10 -10.98
CA GLY A 46 -2.04 -3.10 -11.37
C GLY A 46 -0.81 -3.72 -12.01
N GLN A 47 -0.31 -3.14 -13.09
CA GLN A 47 0.77 -3.70 -13.93
C GLN A 47 1.90 -2.69 -14.18
N GLU A 48 1.81 -1.49 -13.61
CA GLU A 48 2.68 -0.37 -13.90
C GLU A 48 3.92 -0.35 -13.01
N SER A 49 3.78 -0.77 -11.76
CA SER A 49 4.90 -0.93 -10.83
C SER A 49 4.53 -1.84 -9.68
N ALA A 50 5.54 -2.41 -9.05
CA ALA A 50 5.39 -3.19 -7.83
C ALA A 50 6.47 -2.83 -6.81
N GLY A 51 6.15 -3.01 -5.53
CA GLY A 51 7.06 -2.73 -4.44
C GLY A 51 6.77 -3.55 -3.19
N ILE A 52 7.82 -3.80 -2.41
CA ILE A 52 7.78 -4.54 -1.15
C ILE A 52 8.64 -3.79 -0.14
N ALA A 53 8.09 -3.54 1.05
CA ALA A 53 8.82 -3.06 2.20
C ALA A 53 8.80 -4.11 3.31
N VAL A 54 9.93 -4.33 3.98
CA VAL A 54 10.09 -5.35 5.03
C VAL A 54 10.68 -4.71 6.29
N ALA A 55 10.07 -5.01 7.43
CA ALA A 55 10.50 -4.56 8.75
C ALA A 55 11.17 -5.70 9.52
N ASN A 56 12.33 -5.40 10.11
CA ASN A 56 13.14 -6.35 10.88
C ASN A 56 13.16 -6.08 12.39
N GLY A 57 12.42 -5.05 12.87
CA GLY A 57 12.39 -4.64 14.28
C GLY A 57 13.16 -3.37 14.57
N GLU A 58 14.09 -3.00 13.69
CA GLU A 58 14.97 -1.84 13.84
C GLU A 58 14.90 -0.91 12.64
N THR A 59 14.75 -1.46 11.43
CA THR A 59 14.66 -0.74 10.17
C THR A 59 13.53 -1.26 9.29
N VAL A 60 13.17 -0.46 8.30
CA VAL A 60 12.28 -0.83 7.21
C VAL A 60 13.06 -0.70 5.90
N ASP A 61 13.31 -1.83 5.26
CA ASP A 61 13.98 -1.92 3.96
C ASP A 61 12.94 -1.98 2.84
N ILE A 62 13.22 -1.38 1.69
CA ILE A 62 12.27 -1.29 0.57
C ILE A 62 12.95 -1.59 -0.76
N HIS A 63 12.26 -2.34 -1.61
CA HIS A 63 12.59 -2.50 -3.03
C HIS A 63 11.36 -2.21 -3.89
N LYS A 64 11.55 -1.51 -4.99
CA LYS A 64 10.50 -1.12 -5.95
C LYS A 64 11.02 -1.25 -7.37
N GLY A 65 10.15 -1.61 -8.30
CA GLY A 65 10.44 -1.67 -9.72
C GLY A 65 9.23 -1.31 -10.57
N MET A 66 9.51 -0.90 -11.82
CA MET A 66 8.47 -0.69 -12.83
C MET A 66 8.04 -2.02 -13.45
N GLY A 67 6.83 -2.06 -13.98
CA GLY A 67 6.26 -3.22 -14.64
C GLY A 67 5.62 -4.23 -13.67
N LEU A 68 5.53 -5.47 -14.14
CA LEU A 68 4.94 -6.58 -13.38
C LEU A 68 5.79 -6.96 -12.17
N ILE A 69 5.20 -7.63 -11.17
CA ILE A 69 5.94 -8.13 -9.99
C ILE A 69 7.14 -9.02 -10.39
N THR A 70 6.98 -9.79 -11.47
CA THR A 70 8.02 -10.68 -12.03
C THR A 70 9.16 -9.92 -12.71
N GLU A 71 8.93 -8.69 -13.13
CA GLU A 71 9.92 -7.82 -13.76
C GLU A 71 10.61 -6.94 -12.70
N ALA A 72 9.84 -6.48 -11.72
CA ALA A 72 10.30 -5.61 -10.64
C ALA A 72 11.21 -6.31 -9.61
N PHE A 73 11.10 -7.64 -9.47
CA PHE A 73 11.82 -8.41 -8.46
C PHE A 73 12.56 -9.60 -9.05
N SER A 74 13.87 -9.64 -8.81
CA SER A 74 14.65 -10.87 -8.94
C SER A 74 14.65 -11.66 -7.64
N LYS A 75 15.01 -12.95 -7.70
CA LYS A 75 15.24 -13.76 -6.49
C LYS A 75 16.26 -13.11 -5.55
N THR A 76 17.32 -12.52 -6.10
CA THR A 76 18.35 -11.82 -5.32
C THR A 76 17.85 -10.57 -4.61
N ASP A 77 16.78 -9.93 -5.10
CA ASP A 77 16.18 -8.78 -4.41
C ASP A 77 15.34 -9.24 -3.22
N LEU A 78 14.55 -10.31 -3.40
CA LEU A 78 13.79 -10.94 -2.32
C LEU A 78 14.70 -11.50 -1.22
N ASP A 79 15.83 -12.09 -1.60
CA ASP A 79 16.81 -12.64 -0.65
C ASP A 79 17.49 -11.57 0.24
N LYS A 80 17.44 -10.29 -0.15
CA LYS A 80 17.94 -9.17 0.69
C LYS A 80 16.90 -8.69 1.69
N LEU A 81 15.61 -8.91 1.41
CA LEU A 81 14.51 -8.42 2.23
C LEU A 81 14.18 -9.45 3.32
N LYS A 82 14.72 -9.24 4.53
CA LYS A 82 14.54 -10.15 5.67
C LYS A 82 13.95 -9.40 6.86
N GLY A 83 12.97 -10.01 7.51
CA GLY A 83 12.25 -9.43 8.63
C GLY A 83 11.08 -10.28 9.10
N PHE A 84 10.22 -9.69 9.92
CA PHE A 84 9.05 -10.36 10.49
C PHE A 84 7.72 -9.71 10.06
N ALA A 85 7.77 -8.60 9.35
CA ALA A 85 6.59 -8.00 8.76
C ALA A 85 6.92 -7.41 7.42
N ALA A 86 5.96 -7.43 6.50
CA ALA A 86 6.14 -6.90 5.17
C ALA A 86 4.83 -6.30 4.67
N ILE A 87 4.94 -5.29 3.81
CA ILE A 87 3.84 -4.77 3.01
C ILE A 87 4.24 -4.70 1.55
N GLY A 88 3.25 -4.81 0.69
CA GLY A 88 3.41 -4.86 -0.75
C GLY A 88 2.35 -4.04 -1.47
N HIS A 89 2.69 -3.62 -2.69
CA HIS A 89 1.78 -2.90 -3.56
C HIS A 89 1.99 -3.29 -5.02
N VAL A 90 0.90 -3.41 -5.77
CA VAL A 90 0.88 -3.39 -7.25
C VAL A 90 0.06 -2.21 -7.71
N ARG A 91 0.65 -1.34 -8.54
CA ARG A 91 0.07 -0.07 -8.94
C ARG A 91 -0.64 -0.19 -10.27
N TYR A 92 -1.87 0.33 -10.34
CA TYR A 92 -2.52 0.74 -11.57
C TYR A 92 -2.46 2.27 -11.74
N SER A 93 -2.24 2.77 -12.94
CA SER A 93 -2.13 4.20 -13.23
C SER A 93 -3.22 4.62 -14.20
N THR A 94 -4.38 5.02 -13.68
CA THR A 94 -5.45 5.66 -14.46
C THR A 94 -5.07 7.07 -14.93
N SER A 95 -4.26 7.76 -14.13
CA SER A 95 -3.83 9.16 -14.35
C SER A 95 -2.61 9.44 -13.47
N GLY A 96 -1.56 10.02 -14.04
CA GLY A 96 -0.33 10.38 -13.32
C GLY A 96 0.94 9.87 -14.00
N ASP A 97 2.07 10.43 -13.56
CA ASP A 97 3.38 10.14 -14.14
C ASP A 97 3.80 8.69 -13.84
N THR A 98 4.22 7.95 -14.86
CA THR A 98 4.71 6.57 -14.77
C THR A 98 6.17 6.58 -14.33
N ARG A 99 6.39 7.01 -13.10
CA ARG A 99 7.71 7.17 -12.51
C ARG A 99 7.87 6.33 -11.25
N ILE A 100 9.08 5.87 -11.00
CA ILE A 100 9.41 4.94 -9.90
C ILE A 100 9.19 5.58 -8.52
N GLU A 101 9.30 6.89 -8.41
CA GLU A 101 8.95 7.67 -7.22
C GLU A 101 7.48 7.54 -6.83
N ASN A 102 6.59 7.35 -7.80
CA ASN A 102 5.16 7.12 -7.57
C ASN A 102 4.85 5.65 -7.29
N ALA A 103 5.82 4.73 -7.43
CA ALA A 103 5.66 3.35 -7.01
C ALA A 103 5.60 3.27 -5.49
N GLN A 104 4.69 2.44 -4.99
CA GLN A 104 4.48 2.20 -3.56
C GLN A 104 5.07 0.83 -3.18
N PRO A 105 5.38 0.57 -1.89
CA PRO A 105 5.16 1.44 -0.72
C PRO A 105 5.93 2.77 -0.74
N LEU A 106 5.37 3.81 -0.13
CA LEU A 106 6.11 5.03 0.20
C LEU A 106 6.80 4.81 1.55
N LEU A 107 8.12 5.03 1.63
CA LEU A 107 8.89 4.99 2.87
C LEU A 107 9.22 6.41 3.32
N SER A 108 8.80 6.79 4.53
CA SER A 108 9.07 8.09 5.14
C SER A 108 9.75 7.95 6.49
N LYS A 109 10.79 8.74 6.74
CA LYS A 109 11.43 8.85 8.06
C LYS A 109 10.79 9.98 8.86
N THR A 110 10.29 9.66 10.04
CA THR A 110 9.55 10.61 10.88
C THR A 110 10.05 10.59 12.32
N LYS A 111 9.51 11.47 13.18
CA LYS A 111 9.75 11.42 14.64
C LYS A 111 9.17 10.16 15.31
N LEU A 112 8.32 9.41 14.63
CA LEU A 112 7.78 8.13 15.08
C LEU A 112 8.65 6.93 14.67
N GLY A 113 9.75 7.17 13.93
CA GLY A 113 10.49 6.13 13.23
C GLY A 113 10.15 6.10 11.74
N SER A 114 10.51 4.99 11.11
CA SER A 114 10.27 4.67 9.70
C SER A 114 8.83 4.21 9.52
N ILE A 115 8.15 4.80 8.54
CA ILE A 115 6.79 4.44 8.19
C ILE A 115 6.78 4.11 6.70
N ALA A 116 6.47 2.85 6.36
CA ALA A 116 6.15 2.46 5.00
C ALA A 116 4.62 2.35 4.82
N MET A 117 4.09 2.80 3.69
CA MET A 117 2.66 2.81 3.42
C MET A 117 2.36 2.39 1.99
N ALA A 118 1.39 1.49 1.83
CA ALA A 118 0.79 1.17 0.56
C ALA A 118 -0.72 1.49 0.61
N HIS A 119 -1.19 2.21 -0.40
CA HIS A 119 -2.52 2.79 -0.47
C HIS A 119 -3.21 2.40 -1.77
N ASN A 120 -4.43 1.88 -1.64
CA ASN A 120 -5.38 1.63 -2.70
C ASN A 120 -6.56 2.58 -2.53
N GLY A 121 -6.75 3.53 -3.46
CA GLY A 121 -7.87 4.46 -3.42
C GLY A 121 -7.53 5.85 -3.94
N THR A 122 -8.41 6.80 -3.64
CA THR A 122 -8.26 8.20 -4.05
C THR A 122 -8.78 9.12 -2.94
N LEU A 123 -8.00 10.15 -2.64
CA LEU A 123 -8.38 11.21 -1.73
C LEU A 123 -8.96 12.40 -2.48
N VAL A 124 -10.23 12.73 -2.19
CA VAL A 124 -10.97 13.84 -2.80
C VAL A 124 -10.42 15.19 -2.36
N ASN A 125 -9.85 15.27 -1.15
CA ASN A 125 -9.29 16.51 -0.60
C ASN A 125 -7.75 16.51 -0.52
N ALA A 126 -7.07 15.64 -1.27
CA ALA A 126 -5.60 15.60 -1.28
C ALA A 126 -4.97 16.93 -1.69
N ASP A 127 -5.46 17.56 -2.75
CA ASP A 127 -4.90 18.82 -3.26
C ASP A 127 -4.99 19.95 -2.23
N VAL A 128 -6.14 20.08 -1.55
CA VAL A 128 -6.34 21.07 -0.48
C VAL A 128 -5.38 20.82 0.68
N ILE A 129 -5.18 19.56 1.08
CA ILE A 129 -4.25 19.25 2.16
C ILE A 129 -2.80 19.48 1.72
N ARG A 130 -2.47 19.14 0.47
CA ARG A 130 -1.15 19.35 -0.13
C ARG A 130 -0.79 20.84 -0.11
N GLU A 131 -1.67 21.71 -0.59
CA GLU A 131 -1.49 23.16 -0.58
C GLU A 131 -1.26 23.68 0.85
N LEU A 132 -2.07 23.26 1.83
CA LEU A 132 -1.90 23.65 3.24
C LEU A 132 -0.56 23.18 3.84
N LEU A 133 -0.03 22.05 3.37
CA LEU A 133 1.25 21.52 3.82
C LEU A 133 2.42 22.26 3.15
N GLU A 134 2.30 22.60 1.87
CA GLU A 134 3.26 23.42 1.11
C GLU A 134 3.37 24.83 1.68
N ASP A 135 2.24 25.46 2.00
CA ASP A 135 2.20 26.76 2.72
C ASP A 135 2.87 26.68 4.10
N GLY A 136 2.84 25.49 4.72
CA GLY A 136 3.55 25.18 5.95
C GLY A 136 5.04 24.89 5.79
N GLY A 137 5.58 24.98 4.56
CA GLY A 137 6.97 24.74 4.21
C GLY A 137 7.33 23.29 3.93
N HIS A 138 6.35 22.40 3.73
CA HIS A 138 6.63 21.03 3.30
C HIS A 138 6.93 20.97 1.81
N VAL A 139 7.89 20.14 1.42
CA VAL A 139 8.23 19.88 0.02
C VAL A 139 7.82 18.45 -0.30
N PHE A 140 6.93 18.28 -1.28
CA PHE A 140 6.54 16.98 -1.81
C PHE A 140 7.55 16.49 -2.84
N HIS A 141 7.87 15.20 -2.77
CA HIS A 141 8.76 14.52 -3.72
C HIS A 141 8.00 13.67 -4.73
N THR A 142 6.71 13.44 -4.49
CA THR A 142 5.84 12.59 -5.29
C THR A 142 4.49 13.26 -5.53
N SER A 143 3.75 12.72 -6.49
CA SER A 143 2.38 13.15 -6.77
C SER A 143 1.33 12.22 -6.15
N ILE A 144 1.71 11.27 -5.28
CA ILE A 144 0.79 10.28 -4.73
C ILE A 144 0.15 10.75 -3.42
N ASP A 145 -1.09 10.33 -3.20
CA ASP A 145 -1.85 10.60 -1.96
C ASP A 145 -1.12 10.10 -0.70
N SER A 146 -0.37 9.00 -0.82
CA SER A 146 0.35 8.40 0.32
C SER A 146 1.34 9.38 0.98
N GLU A 147 1.92 10.32 0.23
CA GLU A 147 2.83 11.33 0.81
C GLU A 147 2.07 12.37 1.64
N VAL A 148 0.86 12.74 1.20
CA VAL A 148 -0.03 13.62 1.96
C VAL A 148 -0.41 12.95 3.30
N ILE A 149 -0.79 11.66 3.26
CA ILE A 149 -1.15 10.90 4.46
C ILE A 149 0.06 10.74 5.40
N ALA A 150 1.24 10.39 4.85
CA ALA A 150 2.46 10.23 5.63
C ALA A 150 2.84 11.52 6.36
N ASN A 151 2.67 12.68 5.71
CA ASN A 151 2.91 13.98 6.34
C ASN A 151 1.94 14.25 7.50
N LEU A 152 0.63 14.01 7.30
CA LEU A 152 -0.36 14.17 8.37
C LEU A 152 -0.02 13.31 9.60
N ILE A 153 0.40 12.06 9.38
CA ILE A 153 0.85 11.17 10.45
C ILE A 153 2.09 11.75 11.15
N ALA A 154 3.08 12.22 10.40
CA ALA A 154 4.31 12.79 10.96
C ALA A 154 4.03 14.00 11.86
N ARG A 155 3.03 14.83 11.54
CA ARG A 155 2.59 15.96 12.38
C ARG A 155 1.94 15.52 13.69
N GLY A 156 1.30 14.34 13.70
CA GLY A 156 0.71 13.70 14.87
C GLY A 156 1.70 13.02 15.82
N ALA A 157 3.01 13.02 15.52
CA ALA A 157 4.02 12.18 16.19
C ALA A 157 4.00 12.23 17.73
N LYS A 158 3.73 13.39 18.32
CA LYS A 158 3.68 13.55 19.80
C LYS A 158 2.62 12.68 20.48
N LYS A 159 1.62 12.20 19.74
CA LYS A 159 0.51 11.40 20.25
C LYS A 159 0.74 9.88 20.12
N GLY A 160 1.86 9.46 19.53
CA GLY A 160 2.13 8.07 19.17
C GLY A 160 1.48 7.63 17.85
N ILE A 161 1.96 6.52 17.29
CA ILE A 161 1.62 6.09 15.93
C ILE A 161 0.12 5.84 15.72
N GLU A 162 -0.54 5.12 16.62
CA GLU A 162 -1.96 4.77 16.48
C GLU A 162 -2.85 6.00 16.45
N ARG A 163 -2.61 6.96 17.36
CA ARG A 163 -3.38 8.19 17.40
C ARG A 163 -3.05 9.12 16.24
N ALA A 164 -1.78 9.16 15.81
CA ALA A 164 -1.37 9.94 14.65
C ALA A 164 -2.03 9.44 13.36
N ILE A 165 -2.09 8.12 13.17
CA ILE A 165 -2.84 7.50 12.06
C ILE A 165 -4.32 7.85 12.18
N PHE A 166 -4.93 7.65 13.35
CA PHE A 166 -6.35 7.96 13.54
C PHE A 166 -6.67 9.42 13.18
N ASP A 167 -5.89 10.39 13.68
CA ASP A 167 -6.09 11.80 13.38
C ASP A 167 -5.89 12.13 11.89
N ALA A 168 -4.91 11.49 11.22
CA ALA A 168 -4.71 11.65 9.78
C ALA A 168 -5.92 11.12 8.97
N ILE A 169 -6.44 9.94 9.33
CA ILE A 169 -7.61 9.33 8.70
C ILE A 169 -8.87 10.19 8.88
N GLN A 170 -9.01 10.88 10.03
CA GLN A 170 -10.12 11.81 10.26
C GLN A 170 -10.04 13.08 9.40
N ALA A 171 -8.85 13.47 8.94
CA ALA A 171 -8.64 14.67 8.12
C ALA A 171 -8.87 14.42 6.62
N ILE A 172 -8.61 13.21 6.14
CA ILE A 172 -8.75 12.88 4.72
C ILE A 172 -10.20 12.51 4.36
N ARG A 173 -10.57 12.70 3.10
CA ARG A 173 -11.87 12.34 2.51
C ARG A 173 -11.65 11.60 1.22
N GLY A 174 -12.39 10.52 1.01
CA GLY A 174 -12.26 9.69 -0.19
C GLY A 174 -12.58 8.24 0.09
N SER A 175 -12.13 7.38 -0.83
CA SER A 175 -12.23 5.93 -0.70
C SER A 175 -10.82 5.38 -0.61
N PHE A 176 -10.54 4.53 0.37
CA PHE A 176 -9.19 4.02 0.56
C PHE A 176 -9.14 2.74 1.40
N ALA A 177 -8.20 1.88 1.02
CA ALA A 177 -7.69 0.78 1.82
C ALA A 177 -6.18 0.92 1.86
N MET A 178 -5.57 0.77 3.04
CA MET A 178 -4.13 0.91 3.18
C MET A 178 -3.56 -0.09 4.18
N VAL A 179 -2.30 -0.45 3.92
CA VAL A 179 -1.45 -1.16 4.87
C VAL A 179 -0.27 -0.26 5.23
N ILE A 180 0.00 -0.14 6.51
CA ILE A 180 1.04 0.70 7.09
C ILE A 180 1.97 -0.21 7.88
N LEU A 181 3.26 -0.04 7.67
CA LEU A 181 4.33 -0.79 8.31
C LEU A 181 5.24 0.17 9.08
N THR A 182 5.40 -0.07 10.37
CA THR A 182 6.50 0.49 11.17
C THR A 182 7.57 -0.57 11.37
N GLU A 183 8.64 -0.25 12.09
CA GLU A 183 9.66 -1.23 12.47
C GLU A 183 9.08 -2.46 13.19
N ASN A 184 7.93 -2.34 13.85
CA ASN A 184 7.37 -3.37 14.74
C ASN A 184 5.85 -3.60 14.64
N LYS A 185 5.13 -2.88 13.79
CA LYS A 185 3.67 -3.01 13.64
C LYS A 185 3.28 -3.08 12.17
N LEU A 186 2.32 -3.97 11.89
CA LEU A 186 1.51 -3.94 10.68
C LEU A 186 0.13 -3.42 11.03
N ILE A 187 -0.35 -2.41 10.30
CA ILE A 187 -1.63 -1.73 10.56
C ILE A 187 -2.42 -1.71 9.25
N GLY A 188 -3.66 -2.22 9.28
CA GLY A 188 -4.62 -2.11 8.18
C GLY A 188 -5.64 -1.01 8.46
N VAL A 189 -6.00 -0.24 7.43
CA VAL A 189 -7.03 0.80 7.52
C VAL A 189 -7.96 0.70 6.31
N ARG A 190 -9.27 0.81 6.56
CA ARG A 190 -10.30 1.02 5.54
C ARG A 190 -10.97 2.36 5.77
N ASP A 191 -11.45 2.96 4.68
CA ASP A 191 -12.30 4.15 4.75
C ASP A 191 -13.61 3.86 5.49
N PRO A 192 -14.27 4.88 6.09
CA PRO A 192 -15.49 4.69 6.89
C PRO A 192 -16.68 4.05 6.16
N HIS A 193 -16.66 4.07 4.82
CA HIS A 193 -17.71 3.50 3.98
C HIS A 193 -17.34 2.12 3.43
N GLY A 194 -16.11 1.64 3.71
CA GLY A 194 -15.62 0.35 3.25
C GLY A 194 -15.56 0.21 1.74
N ILE A 195 -15.40 1.31 0.99
CA ILE A 195 -15.51 1.33 -0.47
C ILE A 195 -14.39 0.50 -1.12
N ARG A 196 -13.15 0.65 -0.64
CA ARG A 196 -12.03 -0.16 -1.12
C ARG A 196 -11.91 -1.45 -0.29
N PRO A 197 -11.71 -2.61 -0.94
CA PRO A 197 -11.67 -3.88 -0.23
C PRO A 197 -10.35 -4.04 0.52
N LEU A 198 -10.43 -4.60 1.72
CA LEU A 198 -9.29 -5.05 2.51
C LEU A 198 -9.80 -6.15 3.43
N CYS A 199 -9.27 -7.34 3.30
CA CYS A 199 -9.64 -8.50 4.12
C CYS A 199 -8.50 -8.90 5.04
N LEU A 200 -8.86 -9.51 6.17
CA LEU A 200 -7.96 -10.08 7.15
C LEU A 200 -7.93 -11.61 6.97
N GLY A 201 -6.74 -12.14 6.74
CA GLY A 201 -6.45 -13.56 6.73
C GLY A 201 -5.57 -14.00 7.90
N LYS A 202 -5.52 -15.31 8.14
CA LYS A 202 -4.69 -15.93 9.18
C LYS A 202 -4.03 -17.20 8.65
N ILE A 203 -2.74 -17.36 8.96
CA ILE A 203 -1.98 -18.62 8.77
C ILE A 203 -1.35 -18.96 10.10
N GLU A 204 -1.78 -20.04 10.75
CA GLU A 204 -1.31 -20.38 12.10
C GLU A 204 -1.42 -19.16 13.04
N GLU A 205 -0.32 -18.63 13.57
CA GLU A 205 -0.26 -17.45 14.44
C GLU A 205 0.16 -16.16 13.71
N ARG A 206 -0.11 -16.09 12.40
CA ARG A 206 0.29 -14.98 11.51
C ARG A 206 -0.94 -14.26 11.00
N TYR A 207 -0.84 -12.95 10.81
CA TYR A 207 -1.92 -12.15 10.24
C TYR A 207 -1.53 -11.61 8.88
N VAL A 208 -2.49 -11.64 7.96
CA VAL A 208 -2.34 -11.18 6.59
C VAL A 208 -3.45 -10.18 6.29
N LEU A 209 -3.11 -9.10 5.59
CA LEU A 209 -4.05 -8.12 5.07
C LEU A 209 -3.94 -8.12 3.55
N SER A 210 -5.06 -8.10 2.85
CA SER A 210 -5.04 -8.16 1.37
C SER A 210 -6.23 -7.43 0.77
N SER A 211 -6.05 -6.79 -0.38
CA SER A 211 -7.19 -6.24 -1.15
C SER A 211 -8.23 -7.30 -1.50
N GLU A 212 -7.83 -8.55 -1.72
CA GLU A 212 -8.73 -9.66 -2.08
C GLU A 212 -8.34 -10.97 -1.41
N SER A 213 -9.32 -11.86 -1.19
CA SER A 213 -9.11 -13.18 -0.60
C SER A 213 -8.29 -14.12 -1.49
N CYS A 214 -8.27 -13.91 -2.82
CA CYS A 214 -7.48 -14.74 -3.74
C CYS A 214 -5.97 -14.74 -3.41
N ALA A 215 -5.47 -13.63 -2.84
CA ALA A 215 -4.09 -13.53 -2.38
C ALA A 215 -3.86 -14.09 -0.98
N LEU A 216 -4.93 -14.35 -0.21
CA LEU A 216 -4.85 -15.18 0.99
C LEU A 216 -4.69 -16.64 0.56
N ASP A 217 -5.51 -17.10 -0.39
CA ASP A 217 -5.48 -18.47 -0.93
C ASP A 217 -4.10 -18.81 -1.52
N SER A 218 -3.45 -17.87 -2.22
CA SER A 218 -2.15 -18.08 -2.86
C SER A 218 -1.00 -18.38 -1.89
N ILE A 219 -1.16 -18.00 -0.62
CA ILE A 219 -0.19 -18.27 0.44
C ILE A 219 -0.71 -19.24 1.51
N GLY A 220 -1.89 -19.83 1.29
CA GLY A 220 -2.53 -20.77 2.20
C GLY A 220 -3.10 -20.11 3.48
N ALA A 221 -3.48 -18.83 3.41
CA ALA A 221 -4.16 -18.13 4.49
C ALA A 221 -5.67 -18.37 4.47
N GLU A 222 -6.23 -18.62 5.64
CA GLU A 222 -7.68 -18.69 5.82
C GLU A 222 -8.24 -17.28 5.97
N LEU A 223 -9.33 -16.98 5.24
CA LEU A 223 -10.06 -15.73 5.41
C LEU A 223 -10.71 -15.68 6.80
N VAL A 224 -10.41 -14.65 7.59
CA VAL A 224 -11.02 -14.41 8.90
C VAL A 224 -12.27 -13.54 8.73
N ARG A 225 -12.15 -12.42 8.02
CA ARG A 225 -13.21 -11.43 7.76
C ARG A 225 -12.73 -10.34 6.81
N ASP A 226 -13.67 -9.51 6.35
CA ASP A 226 -13.44 -8.17 5.78
C ASP A 226 -13.09 -7.10 6.83
#